data_AF-A0A929ZUB2-F1
#
_entry.id   AF-A0A929ZUB2-F1
#
_cell.length_a   1.000
_cell.length_b   1.000
_cell.length_c   1.000
_cell.angle_alpha   90.00
_cell.angle_beta   90.00
_cell.angle_gamma   90.00
#
_symmetry.space_group_name_H-M   'P 1'
#
loop_
_entity.id
_entity.type
_entity.pdbx_description
1 polymer ?
#
loop_
_entity_poly.entity_id
_entity_poly.type
_entity_poly.pdbx_seq_one_letter_code
_entity_poly.pdbx_strand_id
1 'polypeptide(L)' 'PGPRGGLTILETAKARFPYNGGDVIEDFSLPNFSENFDAEKGIIDEEKKKELEAKIEKLKQVLIN' A
#
# COMPACT_ATOMS: atom_id res chain seq x y z
N PRO A 1 -1.80 -3.18 13.50
CA PRO A 1 -2.51 -3.93 12.45
C PRO A 1 -2.14 -5.42 12.54
N GLY A 2 -3.09 -6.33 12.32
CA GLY A 2 -2.85 -7.78 12.48
C GLY A 2 -2.14 -8.44 11.28
N PRO A 3 -2.09 -9.78 11.26
CA PRO A 3 -1.34 -10.58 10.26
C PRO A 3 -1.70 -10.36 8.80
N ARG A 4 -2.85 -9.73 8.52
CA ARG A 4 -3.29 -9.45 7.15
C ARG A 4 -3.16 -7.97 6.78
N GLY A 5 -2.67 -7.11 7.67
CA GLY A 5 -2.51 -5.68 7.36
C GLY A 5 -3.79 -4.96 6.94
N GLY A 6 -4.98 -5.46 7.36
CA GLY A 6 -6.26 -4.89 6.94
C GLY A 6 -6.67 -5.21 5.49
N LEU A 7 -6.09 -6.25 4.89
CA LEU A 7 -6.29 -6.62 3.47
C LEU A 7 -7.77 -6.66 3.04
N THR A 8 -8.67 -7.18 3.88
CA THR A 8 -10.09 -7.27 3.55
C THR A 8 -10.74 -5.89 3.35
N ILE A 9 -10.38 -4.92 4.17
CA ILE A 9 -10.89 -3.55 4.03
C ILE A 9 -10.25 -2.88 2.81
N LEU A 10 -8.95 -3.12 2.59
CA LEU A 10 -8.25 -2.63 1.40
C LEU A 10 -8.88 -3.15 0.11
N GLU A 11 -9.13 -4.46 0.00
CA GLU A 11 -9.80 -5.07 -1.14
C GLU A 11 -11.20 -4.52 -1.35
N THR A 12 -11.97 -4.35 -0.26
CA THR A 12 -13.31 -3.75 -0.33
C THR A 12 -13.24 -2.32 -0.87
N ALA A 13 -12.29 -1.52 -0.39
CA ALA A 13 -12.10 -0.15 -0.84
C ALA A 13 -11.71 -0.11 -2.33
N LYS A 14 -10.72 -0.91 -2.75
CA LYS A 14 -10.31 -1.04 -4.15
C LYS A 14 -11.46 -1.41 -5.07
N ALA A 15 -12.30 -2.36 -4.66
CA ALA A 15 -13.48 -2.75 -5.42
C ALA A 15 -14.54 -1.64 -5.47
N ARG A 16 -14.64 -0.81 -4.42
CA ARG A 16 -15.66 0.24 -4.30
C ARG A 16 -15.30 1.52 -5.05
N PHE A 17 -14.03 1.93 -5.06
CA PHE A 17 -13.59 3.21 -5.65
C PHE A 17 -14.00 3.43 -7.11
N PRO A 18 -13.92 2.44 -8.02
CA PRO A 18 -14.39 2.59 -9.40
C PRO A 18 -15.86 3.00 -9.51
N TYR A 19 -16.72 2.47 -8.64
CA TYR A 19 -18.14 2.84 -8.60
C TYR A 19 -18.38 4.24 -8.03
N ASN A 20 -17.36 4.89 -7.47
CA ASN A 20 -17.43 6.24 -6.92
C ASN A 20 -16.63 7.24 -7.76
N GLY A 21 -16.30 6.87 -9.01
CA GLY A 21 -15.54 7.72 -9.93
C GLY A 21 -14.04 7.81 -9.60
N GLY A 22 -13.54 6.96 -8.69
CA GLY A 22 -12.13 6.88 -8.36
C GLY A 22 -11.41 5.87 -9.26
N ASP A 23 -10.25 6.25 -9.77
CA ASP A 23 -9.33 5.33 -10.45
C ASP A 23 -8.25 4.85 -9.45
N VAL A 24 -8.13 3.54 -9.28
CA VAL A 24 -7.20 2.93 -8.33
C VAL A 24 -5.92 2.57 -9.08
N ILE A 25 -4.95 3.47 -9.04
CA ILE A 25 -3.67 3.32 -9.74
C ILE A 25 -2.77 2.28 -9.06
N GLU A 26 -2.67 2.34 -7.73
CA GLU A 26 -1.89 1.43 -6.89
C GLU A 26 -2.51 1.29 -5.50
N ASP A 27 -2.17 0.21 -4.79
CA ASP A 27 -2.56 -0.07 -3.41
C ASP A 27 -1.42 -0.72 -2.62
N PHE A 28 -1.42 -0.60 -1.29
CA PHE A 28 -0.37 -1.19 -0.46
C PHE A 28 -0.92 -1.65 0.89
N SER A 29 -0.38 -2.76 1.39
CA SER A 29 -0.69 -3.30 2.72
C SER A 29 0.62 -3.69 3.41
N LEU A 30 0.73 -3.32 4.69
CA LEU A 30 1.82 -3.75 5.57
C LEU A 30 1.27 -4.73 6.63
N PRO A 31 1.36 -6.05 6.38
CA PRO A 31 1.04 -7.08 7.37
C PRO A 31 1.91 -6.95 8.62
N ASN A 32 1.43 -7.42 9.76
CA ASN A 32 2.18 -7.43 11.03
C ASN A 32 2.86 -6.08 11.31
N PHE A 33 2.10 -4.98 11.19
CA PHE A 33 2.66 -3.62 11.26
C PHE A 33 3.57 -3.41 12.48
N SER A 34 3.19 -3.93 13.65
CA SER A 34 3.97 -3.80 14.88
C SER A 34 5.33 -4.51 14.83
N GLU A 35 5.51 -5.46 13.93
CA GLU A 35 6.75 -6.21 13.72
C GLU A 35 7.55 -5.67 12.53
N ASN A 36 6.86 -5.09 11.54
CA ASN A 36 7.46 -4.68 10.27
C ASN A 36 7.66 -3.16 10.13
N PHE A 37 7.28 -2.38 11.14
CA PHE A 37 7.43 -0.93 11.18
C PHE A 37 8.15 -0.48 12.46
N ASP A 38 9.15 0.36 12.27
CA ASP A 38 9.88 1.07 13.32
C ASP A 38 9.67 2.58 13.16
N ALA A 39 9.52 3.30 14.27
CA ALA A 39 9.19 4.73 14.23
C ALA A 39 10.33 5.61 13.69
N GLU A 40 11.59 5.18 13.84
CA GLU A 40 12.75 5.93 13.37
C GLU A 40 13.19 5.47 11.98
N LYS A 41 13.12 4.17 11.71
CA LYS A 41 13.61 3.55 10.47
C LYS A 41 12.53 3.34 9.40
N GLY A 42 11.26 3.44 9.77
CA GLY A 42 10.12 3.16 8.89
C GLY A 42 9.89 1.67 8.68
N ILE A 43 9.56 1.25 7.45
CA ILE A 43 9.35 -0.17 7.11
C ILE A 43 10.69 -0.90 7.17
N ILE A 44 10.80 -1.85 8.10
CA ILE A 44 12.01 -2.66 8.30
C ILE A 44 11.99 -3.97 7.51
N ASP A 45 10.83 -4.37 7.02
CA ASP A 45 10.69 -5.44 6.03
C ASP A 45 11.17 -4.94 4.65
N GLU A 46 12.35 -5.41 4.25
CA GLU A 46 13.02 -5.05 2.99
C GLU A 46 12.17 -5.36 1.74
N GLU A 47 11.39 -6.44 1.76
CA GLU A 47 10.53 -6.82 0.62
C GLU A 47 9.37 -5.83 0.50
N LYS A 48 8.70 -5.54 1.62
CA LYS A 48 7.60 -4.57 1.67
C LYS A 48 8.05 -3.15 1.38
N LYS A 49 9.26 -2.78 1.80
CA LYS A 49 9.85 -1.49 1.48
C LYS A 49 10.07 -1.32 -0.02
N LYS A 50 10.68 -2.33 -0.67
CA LYS A 50 10.87 -2.34 -2.13
C LYS A 50 9.54 -2.32 -2.89
N GLU A 51 8.55 -3.06 -2.42
CA GLU A 51 7.20 -3.04 -2.98
C GLU A 51 6.60 -1.62 -2.94
N LEU A 52 6.67 -0.95 -1.78
CA LEU A 52 6.18 0.41 -1.63
C LEU A 52 6.91 1.41 -2.55
N GLU A 53 8.23 1.33 -2.59
CA GLU A 53 9.06 2.21 -3.44
C GLU A 53 8.72 2.03 -4.93
N ALA A 54 8.56 0.79 -5.40
CA ALA A 54 8.16 0.51 -6.78
C ALA A 54 6.77 1.07 -7.11
N LYS A 55 5.81 0.96 -6.19
CA LYS A 55 4.46 1.52 -6.35
C LYS A 55 4.46 3.04 -6.39
N ILE A 56 5.27 3.68 -5.54
CA ILE A 56 5.45 5.14 -5.55
C ILE A 56 6.01 5.59 -6.91
N GLU A 57 7.01 4.88 -7.44
CA GLU A 57 7.61 5.24 -8.72
C GLU A 57 6.62 5.10 -9.87
N LYS A 58 5.85 4.02 -9.90
CA LYS A 58 4.78 3.84 -10.89
C LYS A 58 3.72 4.92 -10.78
N LEU A 59 3.32 5.32 -9.57
CA LEU A 59 2.36 6.40 -9.37
C LEU A 59 2.89 7.73 -9.92
N LYS A 60 4.16 8.07 -9.68
CA LYS A 60 4.79 9.28 -10.23
C LYS A 60 4.76 9.29 -11.75
N GLN A 61 5.07 8.17 -12.40
CA GLN A 61 5.03 8.06 -13.86
C GLN A 61 3.63 8.30 -14.43
N VAL A 62 2.59 7.82 -13.74
CA VAL A 62 1.20 8.03 -14.14
C VAL A 62 0.77 9.49 -13.97
N LEU A 63 1.26 10.19 -12.93
CA LEU A 63 0.85 11.57 -12.62
C LEU A 63 1.64 12.65 -13.37
N ILE A 64 2.84 12.33 -13.86
CA ILE A 64 3.71 13.27 -14.58
C ILE A 64 3.43 13.25 -16.10
N ASN A 65 2.75 12.22 -16.59
CA ASN A 65 2.24 12.15 -17.97
C ASN A 65 0.92 12.90 -18.14
#